data_AF-A0A851DA91-F1
#
_entry.id   AF-A0A851DA91-F1
#
_cell.length_a   1.000
_cell.length_b   1.000
_cell.length_c   1.000
_cell.angle_alpha   90.00
_cell.angle_beta   90.00
_cell.angle_gamma   90.00
#
_symmetry.space_group_name_H-M   'P 1'
#
loop_
_entity.id
_entity.type
_entity.pdbx_description
1 polymer ?
#
loop_
_entity_poly.entity_id
_entity_poly.type
_entity_poly.pdbx_seq_one_letter_code
_entity_poly.pdbx_strand_id
1 'polypeptide(L)'
;PLTLEEVRLLVELFYLPYHHGPLAQHLLEHFRWLRANSLSVGVPATEDACGGTRWRDRAQSFQLLCTQMCRLHSRFVSSAGRALLYDLHPYLWDIRNMLLAASAFVLWLGCQSITAPILMGRDAEPWARRGGLFGELQALLPVGNSCDLFYHPPPLFPSSQLYLLRPLLPLDK
;
A
#
# COMPACT_ATOMS: atom_id res chain seq x y z
N PRO A 1 -28.41 -2.32 9.13
CA PRO A 1 -27.82 -1.15 9.82
C PRO A 1 -26.36 -1.45 10.18
N LEU A 2 -25.47 -0.47 10.08
CA LEU A 2 -24.06 -0.62 10.50
C LEU A 2 -23.99 -0.90 12.01
N THR A 3 -23.13 -1.84 12.41
CA THR A 3 -22.89 -2.11 13.84
C THR A 3 -21.85 -1.15 14.41
N LEU A 4 -21.85 -0.95 15.73
CA LEU A 4 -20.85 -0.10 16.41
C LEU A 4 -19.42 -0.54 16.11
N GLU A 5 -19.17 -1.85 16.04
CA GLU A 5 -17.87 -2.42 15.69
C GLU A 5 -17.43 -2.00 14.28
N GLU A 6 -18.32 -1.98 13.30
CA GLU A 6 -17.97 -1.54 11.95
C GLU A 6 -17.70 -0.05 11.85
N VAL A 7 -18.46 0.76 12.60
CA VAL A 7 -18.17 2.19 12.67
C VAL A 7 -16.79 2.41 13.30
N ARG A 8 -16.43 1.64 14.33
CA ARG A 8 -15.08 1.67 14.91
C ARG A 8 -14.01 1.26 13.89
N LEU A 9 -14.22 0.17 13.13
CA LEU A 9 -13.32 -0.24 12.06
C LEU A 9 -13.08 0.89 11.04
N LEU A 10 -14.15 1.61 10.66
CA LEU A 10 -14.08 2.75 9.75
C LEU A 10 -13.20 3.87 10.32
N VAL A 11 -13.39 4.21 11.59
CA VAL A 11 -12.58 5.22 12.30
C VAL A 11 -11.12 4.79 12.42
N GLU A 12 -10.84 3.51 12.66
CA GLU A 12 -9.46 3.02 12.78
C GLU A 12 -8.68 3.05 11.45
N LEU A 13 -9.38 2.93 10.32
CA LEU A 13 -8.76 3.05 9.00
C LEU A 13 -8.48 4.50 8.62
N PHE A 14 -9.42 5.39 8.93
CA PHE A 14 -9.35 6.81 8.64
C PHE A 14 -9.12 7.60 9.94
N TYR A 15 -8.02 7.28 10.63
CA TYR A 15 -7.79 7.73 12.00
C TYR A 15 -7.32 9.18 12.11
N LEU A 16 -6.03 9.43 11.85
CA LEU A 16 -5.42 10.76 11.95
C LEU A 16 -4.36 10.95 10.84
N PRO A 17 -4.00 12.20 10.51
CA PRO A 17 -3.01 12.48 9.45
C PRO A 17 -1.64 11.84 9.69
N TYR A 18 -1.20 11.76 10.95
CA TYR A 18 0.13 11.27 11.33
C TYR A 18 0.11 9.93 12.08
N HIS A 19 -1.08 9.39 12.37
CA HIS A 19 -1.24 8.16 13.12
C HIS A 19 -2.29 7.26 12.49
N HIS A 20 -1.96 5.97 12.37
CA HIS A 20 -2.90 4.94 11.99
C HIS A 20 -3.69 4.48 13.22
N GLY A 21 -4.94 4.05 13.02
CA GLY A 21 -5.65 3.34 14.08
C GLY A 21 -5.00 1.98 14.35
N PRO A 22 -5.25 1.39 15.53
CA PRO A 22 -4.59 0.17 15.97
C PRO A 22 -4.79 -0.99 14.99
N LEU A 23 -5.98 -1.17 14.41
CA LEU A 23 -6.18 -2.19 13.38
C LEU A 23 -5.43 -1.89 12.08
N ALA A 24 -5.43 -0.65 11.60
CA ALA A 24 -4.72 -0.29 10.39
C ALA A 24 -3.20 -0.51 10.55
N GLN A 25 -2.66 -0.17 11.72
CA GLN A 25 -1.27 -0.46 12.07
C GLN A 25 -1.01 -1.97 12.12
N HIS A 26 -1.88 -2.74 12.77
CA HIS A 26 -1.77 -4.20 12.83
C HIS A 26 -1.79 -4.85 11.43
N LEU A 27 -2.67 -4.37 10.55
CA LEU A 27 -2.77 -4.84 9.16
C LEU A 27 -1.48 -4.56 8.38
N LEU A 28 -0.91 -3.37 8.55
CA LEU A 28 0.38 -2.99 7.94
C LEU A 28 1.54 -3.84 8.48
N GLU A 29 1.58 -4.09 9.78
CA GLU A 29 2.61 -4.94 10.42
C GLU A 29 2.53 -6.38 9.92
N HIS A 30 1.31 -6.93 9.80
CA HIS A 30 1.08 -8.25 9.20
C HIS A 30 1.59 -8.31 7.77
N PHE A 31 1.22 -7.34 6.93
CA PHE A 31 1.64 -7.29 5.54
C PHE A 31 3.17 -7.16 5.39
N ARG A 32 3.80 -6.26 6.15
CA ARG A 32 5.26 -6.07 6.15
C ARG A 32 5.98 -7.35 6.56
N TRP A 33 5.50 -8.02 7.60
CA TRP A 33 6.09 -9.28 8.06
C TRP A 33 5.93 -10.39 7.02
N LEU A 34 4.75 -10.54 6.42
CA LEU A 34 4.50 -11.55 5.38
C LEU A 34 5.40 -11.33 4.16
N ARG A 35 5.60 -10.07 3.75
CA ARG A 35 6.52 -9.71 2.68
C ARG A 35 7.98 -10.02 3.03
N ALA A 36 8.41 -9.73 4.26
CA ALA A 36 9.79 -9.98 4.69
C ALA A 36 10.12 -11.47 4.83
N ASN A 37 9.13 -12.31 5.12
CA ASN A 37 9.30 -13.75 5.37
C ASN A 37 8.78 -14.63 4.21
N SER A 38 8.59 -14.07 3.02
CA SER A 38 8.04 -14.81 1.88
C SER A 38 8.96 -15.93 1.38
N LEU A 39 10.28 -15.76 1.54
CA LEU A 39 11.29 -16.76 1.15
C LEU A 39 11.17 -18.07 1.94
N SER A 40 10.68 -18.00 3.19
CA SER A 40 10.48 -19.16 4.06
C SER A 40 9.41 -20.14 3.54
N VAL A 41 8.64 -19.76 2.51
CA VAL A 41 7.60 -20.59 1.89
C VAL A 41 8.11 -21.35 0.66
N GLY A 42 9.16 -20.85 0.01
CA GLY A 42 9.69 -21.39 -1.25
C GLY A 42 10.69 -22.55 -1.11
N VAL A 43 11.16 -22.83 0.09
CA VAL A 43 12.14 -23.91 0.33
C VAL A 43 11.40 -25.25 0.53
N PRO A 44 11.66 -26.28 -0.30
CA PRO A 44 11.09 -27.60 -0.10
C PRO A 44 11.55 -28.19 1.23
N ALA A 45 10.62 -28.85 1.92
CA ALA A 45 10.72 -29.30 3.30
C ALA A 45 12.03 -30.03 3.61
N THR A 46 13.00 -29.26 4.09
CA THR A 46 14.15 -29.77 4.82
C THR A 46 14.33 -28.82 6.02
N GLU A 47 14.13 -29.38 7.20
CA GLU A 47 14.44 -28.85 8.53
C GLU A 47 13.51 -27.74 9.12
N ASP A 48 12.96 -26.79 8.36
CA ASP A 48 12.13 -25.68 8.89
C ASP A 48 10.62 -25.76 8.57
N ALA A 49 9.99 -26.92 8.76
CA ALA A 49 8.54 -27.09 8.57
C ALA A 49 7.68 -26.09 9.38
N CYS A 50 8.21 -25.56 10.49
CA CYS A 50 7.55 -24.58 11.37
C CYS A 50 7.48 -23.16 10.77
N GLY A 51 8.47 -22.77 9.95
CA GLY A 51 8.52 -21.41 9.37
C GLY A 51 7.42 -21.19 8.32
N GLY A 52 7.25 -22.18 7.44
CA GLY A 52 6.23 -22.14 6.39
C GLY A 52 4.79 -22.23 6.91
N THR A 53 4.54 -22.99 7.99
CA THR A 53 3.22 -23.04 8.63
C THR A 53 2.86 -21.73 9.32
N ARG A 54 3.79 -21.15 10.09
CA ARG A 54 3.59 -19.84 10.73
C ARG A 54 3.31 -18.73 9.72
N TRP A 55 3.98 -18.76 8.56
CA TRP A 55 3.70 -17.82 7.49
C TRP A 55 2.28 -17.99 6.94
N ARG A 56 1.86 -19.23 6.66
CA ARG A 56 0.51 -19.55 6.17
C ARG A 56 -0.57 -19.14 7.16
N ASP A 57 -0.40 -19.42 8.45
CA ASP A 57 -1.37 -19.04 9.50
C ASP A 57 -1.52 -17.51 9.59
N ARG A 58 -0.40 -16.78 9.48
CA ARG A 58 -0.42 -15.31 9.49
C ARG A 58 -1.02 -14.74 8.20
N ALA A 59 -0.81 -15.40 7.06
CA ALA A 59 -1.41 -15.03 5.78
C ALA A 59 -2.94 -15.22 5.82
N GLN A 60 -3.43 -16.33 6.37
CA GLN A 60 -4.86 -16.56 6.58
C GLN A 60 -5.46 -15.50 7.51
N SER A 61 -4.76 -15.17 8.60
CA SER A 61 -5.20 -14.10 9.52
C SER A 61 -5.31 -12.74 8.80
N PHE A 62 -4.34 -12.39 7.95
CA PHE A 62 -4.38 -11.17 7.14
C PHE A 62 -5.55 -11.17 6.13
N GLN A 63 -5.81 -12.31 5.48
CA GLN A 63 -6.93 -12.46 4.57
C GLN A 63 -8.27 -12.30 5.30
N LEU A 64 -8.40 -12.85 6.52
CA LEU A 64 -9.60 -12.68 7.33
C LEU A 64 -9.88 -11.19 7.58
N LEU A 65 -8.86 -10.42 7.95
CA LEU A 65 -8.99 -8.96 8.11
C LEU A 65 -9.41 -8.27 6.80
N CYS A 66 -8.83 -8.65 5.66
CA CYS A 66 -9.24 -8.13 4.36
C CYS A 66 -10.70 -8.47 4.03
N THR A 67 -11.17 -9.69 4.35
CA THR A 67 -12.57 -10.08 4.12
C THR A 67 -13.54 -9.34 5.03
N GLN A 68 -13.17 -9.08 6.29
CA GLN A 68 -13.95 -8.23 7.20
C GLN A 68 -14.11 -6.82 6.61
N MET A 69 -13.05 -6.28 6.01
CA MET A 69 -13.09 -4.98 5.33
C MET A 69 -13.98 -4.95 4.10
N CYS A 70 -13.94 -6.01 3.27
CA CYS A 70 -14.87 -6.12 2.16
C CYS A 70 -16.33 -6.23 2.62
N ARG A 71 -16.60 -6.94 3.73
CA ARG A 71 -17.94 -7.04 4.31
C ARG A 71 -18.44 -5.69 4.82
N LEU A 72 -17.59 -4.95 5.53
CA LEU A 72 -17.89 -3.59 6.00
C LEU A 72 -18.25 -2.68 4.82
N HIS A 73 -17.47 -2.71 3.73
CA HIS A 73 -17.78 -1.92 2.54
C HIS A 73 -19.17 -2.25 1.96
N SER A 74 -19.49 -3.54 1.80
CA SER A 74 -20.81 -3.98 1.31
C SER A 74 -21.96 -3.56 2.24
N ARG A 75 -21.75 -3.62 3.57
CA ARG A 75 -22.73 -3.16 4.57
C ARG A 75 -22.88 -1.64 4.56
N PHE A 76 -21.79 -0.90 4.39
CA PHE A 76 -21.80 0.55 4.31
C PHE A 76 -22.58 1.02 3.08
N VAL A 77 -22.29 0.45 1.91
CA VAL A 77 -22.99 0.78 0.65
C VAL A 77 -24.49 0.45 0.71
N SER A 78 -24.88 -0.61 1.42
CA SER A 78 -26.29 -1.02 1.52
C SER A 78 -27.09 -0.34 2.64
N SER A 79 -26.45 0.29 3.62
CA SER A 79 -27.15 0.80 4.81
C SER A 79 -26.85 2.25 5.21
N ALA A 80 -25.87 2.91 4.58
CA ALA A 80 -25.58 4.32 4.84
C ALA A 80 -26.62 5.24 4.20
N GLY A 81 -26.90 6.37 4.87
CA GLY A 81 -27.65 7.47 4.25
C GLY A 81 -26.93 7.97 3.00
N ARG A 82 -27.69 8.35 1.96
CA ARG A 82 -27.13 8.72 0.65
C ARG A 82 -26.08 9.84 0.72
N ALA A 83 -26.25 10.81 1.62
CA ALA A 83 -25.30 11.89 1.82
C ALA A 83 -23.91 11.37 2.27
N LEU A 84 -23.88 10.61 3.38
CA LEU A 84 -22.65 10.03 3.92
C LEU A 84 -22.00 9.04 2.94
N LEU A 85 -22.83 8.28 2.21
CA LEU A 85 -22.34 7.36 1.19
C LEU A 85 -21.53 8.10 0.14
N TYR A 86 -22.06 9.16 -0.47
CA TYR A 86 -21.36 9.87 -1.54
C TYR A 86 -20.07 10.53 -1.07
N ASP A 87 -20.05 11.07 0.16
CA ASP A 87 -18.86 11.72 0.71
C ASP A 87 -17.73 10.72 1.01
N LEU A 88 -18.05 9.53 1.54
CA LEU A 88 -17.04 8.55 1.97
C LEU A 88 -16.75 7.45 0.94
N HIS A 89 -17.58 7.28 -0.09
CA HIS A 89 -17.47 6.19 -1.04
C HIS A 89 -16.10 6.11 -1.76
N PRO A 90 -15.53 7.21 -2.29
CA PRO A 90 -14.24 7.15 -2.99
C PRO A 90 -13.12 6.57 -2.10
N TYR A 91 -13.02 7.05 -0.85
CA TYR A 91 -12.02 6.60 0.11
C TYR A 91 -12.18 5.13 0.49
N LEU A 92 -13.42 4.70 0.74
CA LEU A 92 -13.74 3.31 1.09
C LEU A 92 -13.51 2.35 -0.07
N TRP A 93 -13.80 2.79 -1.29
CA TRP A 93 -13.53 2.04 -2.52
C TRP A 93 -12.03 1.84 -2.72
N ASP A 94 -11.24 2.90 -2.56
CA ASP A 94 -9.79 2.85 -2.74
C ASP A 94 -9.11 1.93 -1.74
N ILE A 95 -9.43 2.06 -0.44
CA ILE A 95 -8.90 1.15 0.60
C ILE A 95 -9.31 -0.30 0.32
N ARG A 96 -10.57 -0.55 -0.05
CA ARG A 96 -11.03 -1.91 -0.39
C ARG A 96 -10.19 -2.50 -1.52
N ASN A 97 -9.95 -1.76 -2.59
CA ASN A 97 -9.19 -2.26 -3.74
C ASN A 97 -7.71 -2.49 -3.39
N MET A 98 -7.10 -1.60 -2.61
CA MET A 98 -5.74 -1.78 -2.11
C MET A 98 -5.61 -3.03 -1.24
N LEU A 99 -6.58 -3.29 -0.37
CA LEU A 99 -6.59 -4.50 0.47
C LEU A 99 -6.79 -5.78 -0.35
N LEU A 100 -7.66 -5.75 -1.37
CA LEU A 100 -7.84 -6.88 -2.30
C LEU A 100 -6.55 -7.16 -3.10
N ALA A 101 -5.89 -6.12 -3.60
CA ALA A 101 -4.61 -6.24 -4.29
C ALA A 101 -3.52 -6.79 -3.35
N ALA A 102 -3.44 -6.29 -2.11
CA ALA A 102 -2.51 -6.79 -1.11
C ALA A 102 -2.78 -8.27 -0.75
N SER A 103 -4.04 -8.68 -0.63
CA SER A 103 -4.44 -10.07 -0.40
C SER A 103 -4.04 -10.99 -1.56
N ALA A 104 -4.29 -10.56 -2.80
CA ALA A 104 -3.87 -11.30 -3.99
C ALA A 104 -2.34 -11.41 -4.09
N PHE A 105 -1.61 -10.34 -3.74
CA PHE A 105 -0.16 -10.36 -3.67
C PHE A 105 0.36 -11.35 -2.63
N VAL A 106 -0.24 -11.41 -1.44
CA VAL A 106 0.12 -12.40 -0.41
C VAL A 106 -0.17 -13.82 -0.91
N LEU A 107 -1.32 -14.08 -1.55
CA LEU A 107 -1.59 -15.40 -2.16
C LEU A 107 -0.51 -15.78 -3.17
N TRP A 108 -0.13 -14.85 -4.02
CA TRP A 108 0.92 -15.04 -5.00
C TRP A 108 2.28 -15.35 -4.36
N LEU A 109 2.67 -14.64 -3.30
CA LEU A 109 3.89 -14.95 -2.52
C LEU A 109 3.87 -16.39 -1.98
N GLY A 110 2.71 -16.87 -1.53
CA GLY A 110 2.55 -18.23 -1.01
C GLY A 110 2.68 -19.33 -2.08
N CYS A 111 2.47 -18.98 -3.35
CA CYS A 111 2.56 -19.89 -4.49
C CYS A 111 3.96 -19.95 -5.14
N GLN A 112 4.93 -19.16 -4.68
CA GLN A 112 6.27 -19.06 -5.28
C GLN A 112 7.07 -20.38 -5.24
N SER A 113 6.64 -21.41 -4.51
CA SER A 113 7.23 -22.74 -4.61
C SER A 113 6.90 -23.46 -5.93
N ILE A 114 5.90 -22.98 -6.70
CA ILE A 114 5.38 -23.65 -7.91
C ILE A 114 5.98 -23.05 -9.19
N THR A 115 6.61 -21.87 -9.16
CA THR A 115 7.20 -21.23 -10.34
C THR A 115 8.44 -20.43 -9.96
N ALA A 116 9.51 -20.64 -10.73
CA ALA A 116 10.89 -20.16 -10.59
C ALA A 116 11.12 -18.83 -9.82
N PRO A 117 12.27 -18.69 -9.12
CA PRO A 117 12.59 -17.49 -8.36
C PRO A 117 12.66 -16.28 -9.29
N ILE A 118 11.83 -15.26 -9.02
CA ILE A 118 12.01 -13.94 -9.62
C ILE A 118 13.24 -13.33 -8.94
N LEU A 119 14.34 -13.36 -9.68
CA LEU A 119 15.53 -12.57 -9.43
C LEU A 119 15.14 -11.08 -9.50
N MET A 120 14.70 -10.53 -8.37
CA MET A 120 14.64 -9.09 -8.14
C MET A 120 16.07 -8.53 -8.20
N GLY A 121 16.58 -8.26 -9.40
CA GLY A 121 17.93 -7.71 -9.53
C GLY A 121 18.46 -7.53 -10.94
N ARG A 122 17.89 -8.16 -11.98
CA ARG A 122 18.47 -8.02 -13.33
C ARG A 122 17.50 -7.74 -14.46
N ASP A 123 16.26 -8.21 -14.34
CA ASP A 123 15.18 -7.94 -15.29
C ASP A 123 14.04 -7.21 -14.56
N ALA A 124 14.30 -5.98 -14.11
CA ALA A 124 13.26 -5.16 -13.51
C ALA A 124 12.18 -4.91 -14.58
N GLU A 125 10.93 -5.31 -14.31
CA GLU A 125 9.85 -5.19 -15.28
C GLU A 125 9.62 -3.73 -15.71
N PRO A 126 9.06 -3.46 -16.89
CA PRO A 126 8.96 -2.10 -17.44
C PRO A 126 8.31 -1.07 -16.51
N TRP A 127 7.41 -1.50 -15.61
CA TRP A 127 6.74 -0.66 -14.59
C TRP A 127 7.59 -0.38 -13.35
N ALA A 128 8.68 -1.12 -13.12
CA ALA A 128 9.66 -0.81 -12.08
C ALA A 128 10.45 0.46 -12.40
N ARG A 129 10.59 0.79 -13.69
CA ARG A 129 11.09 2.09 -14.15
C ARG A 129 9.97 3.11 -13.97
N ARG A 130 10.08 3.97 -12.96
CA ARG A 130 9.06 4.96 -12.57
C ARG A 130 8.87 6.08 -13.62
N GLY A 131 8.46 5.76 -14.84
CA GLY A 131 8.16 6.78 -15.87
C GLY A 131 9.38 7.43 -16.53
N GLY A 132 10.50 6.70 -16.68
CA GLY A 132 11.70 7.17 -17.38
C GLY A 132 12.68 7.96 -16.52
N LEU A 133 13.57 8.76 -17.15
CA LEU A 133 14.65 9.50 -16.48
C LEU A 133 14.14 10.39 -15.33
N PHE A 134 12.97 11.00 -15.49
CA PHE A 134 12.37 11.85 -14.47
C PHE A 134 12.14 11.12 -13.14
N GLY A 135 11.51 9.94 -13.17
CA GLY A 135 11.25 9.21 -11.93
C GLY A 135 12.48 8.55 -11.34
N GLU A 136 13.51 8.25 -12.15
CA GLU A 136 14.82 7.83 -11.63
C GLU A 136 15.52 8.97 -10.91
N LEU A 137 15.57 10.17 -11.50
CA LEU A 137 16.13 11.36 -10.85
C LEU A 137 15.35 11.73 -9.57
N GLN A 138 14.02 11.64 -9.61
CA GLN A 138 13.18 11.89 -8.43
C GLN A 138 13.45 10.88 -7.29
N ALA A 139 13.75 9.62 -7.62
CA ALA A 139 14.10 8.60 -6.63
C ALA A 139 15.49 8.79 -6.01
N LEU A 140 16.42 9.44 -6.73
CA LEU A 140 17.77 9.75 -6.25
C LEU A 140 17.83 11.00 -5.36
N LEU A 141 16.85 11.92 -5.51
CA LEU A 141 16.74 13.06 -4.61
C LEU A 141 16.41 12.57 -3.19
N PRO A 142 16.94 13.21 -2.14
CA PRO A 142 16.59 12.92 -0.75
C PRO A 142 15.18 13.45 -0.45
N VAL A 143 14.19 12.91 -1.15
CA VAL A 143 12.78 13.10 -0.84
C VAL A 143 12.45 11.96 0.10
N GLY A 144 12.16 12.28 1.38
CA GLY A 144 11.57 11.30 2.28
C GLY A 144 10.30 10.69 1.68
N ASN A 145 9.72 9.69 2.32
CA ASN A 145 8.47 9.03 1.91
C ASN A 145 7.27 9.99 1.63
N SER A 146 7.41 11.29 1.86
CA SER A 146 6.54 12.36 1.39
C SER A 146 6.79 12.67 -0.10
N CYS A 147 5.95 12.12 -0.98
CA CYS A 147 5.90 12.50 -2.40
C CYS A 147 5.48 13.97 -2.64
N ASP A 148 5.07 14.70 -1.59
CA ASP A 148 4.46 16.03 -1.70
C ASP A 148 5.45 17.19 -1.88
N LEU A 149 6.74 17.01 -1.55
CA LEU A 149 7.71 18.12 -1.59
C LEU A 149 8.03 18.62 -3.02
N PHE A 150 7.76 17.81 -4.05
CA PHE A 150 8.06 18.15 -5.45
C PHE A 150 6.89 17.89 -6.40
N TYR A 151 5.66 17.74 -5.89
CA TYR A 151 4.49 17.57 -6.74
C TYR A 151 4.02 18.93 -7.25
N HIS A 152 4.79 19.52 -8.16
CA HIS A 152 4.30 20.66 -8.95
C HIS A 152 3.52 20.11 -10.15
N PRO A 153 2.19 20.33 -10.23
CA PRO A 153 1.46 19.98 -11.43
C PRO A 153 2.08 20.74 -12.61
N PRO A 154 2.21 20.10 -13.79
CA PRO A 154 2.73 20.78 -14.96
C PRO A 154 1.89 22.03 -15.23
N PRO A 155 2.52 23.14 -15.65
CA PRO A 155 1.79 24.38 -15.88
C PRO A 155 0.66 24.13 -16.89
N LEU A 156 -0.54 24.65 -16.58
CA LEU A 156 -1.75 24.46 -17.40
C LEU A 156 -1.60 25.02 -18.82
N PHE A 157 -0.64 25.94 -19.01
CA PHE A 157 -0.32 26.54 -20.30
C PHE A 157 1.19 26.41 -20.58
N PRO A 158 1.59 26.06 -21.80
CA PRO A 158 3.00 26.01 -22.17
C PRO A 158 3.58 27.43 -22.13
N SER A 159 4.61 27.64 -21.31
CA SER A 159 5.38 28.89 -21.28
C SER A 159 6.78 28.64 -21.85
N SER A 160 7.30 29.58 -22.65
CA SER A 160 8.68 29.52 -23.18
C SER A 160 9.71 30.11 -22.22
N GLN A 161 9.29 30.62 -21.06
CA GLN A 161 10.18 31.18 -20.05
C GLN A 161 10.80 30.07 -19.21
N LEU A 162 12.12 29.94 -19.30
CA LEU A 162 12.91 28.98 -18.52
C LEU A 162 13.43 29.67 -17.25
N TYR A 163 13.07 29.12 -16.10
CA TYR A 163 13.60 29.56 -14.81
C TYR A 163 14.69 28.59 -14.36
N LEU A 164 15.87 29.12 -14.03
CA LEU A 164 16.95 28.36 -13.42
C LEU A 164 16.92 28.61 -11.91
N LEU A 165 16.96 27.54 -11.13
CA LEU A 165 17.19 27.66 -9.69
C LEU A 165 18.60 28.20 -9.48
N ARG A 166 18.69 29.43 -8.95
CA ARG A 166 19.98 30.02 -8.60
C ARG A 166 20.50 29.39 -7.29
N PRO A 167 21.82 29.23 -7.13
CA PRO A 167 22.39 28.78 -5.87
C PRO A 167 21.97 29.67 -4.70
N LEU A 168 21.72 29.07 -3.52
CA LEU A 168 21.37 29.79 -2.31
C LEU A 168 22.53 30.71 -1.89
N LEU A 169 22.27 32.01 -1.79
CA LEU A 169 23.26 32.99 -1.33
C LEU A 169 23.15 33.19 0.20
N PRO A 170 24.21 33.68 0.86
CA PRO A 170 24.15 33.99 2.30
C PRO A 170 23.10 35.03 2.70
N LEU A 171 22.64 35.87 1.75
CA LEU A 171 21.53 36.81 1.95
C LEU A 171 20.14 36.13 1.94
N ASP A 172 20.05 34.89 1.47
CA ASP A 172 18.79 34.15 1.36
C ASP A 172 18.49 33.29 2.61
N LYS A 173 19.34 33.39 3.66
CA LYS A 173 19.13 32.76 4.98
C LYS A 173 18.48 33.74 5.94
#